data_AF-A0A945FB19-F1
#
_entry.id   AF-A0A945FB19-F1
#
_cell.length_a   1.000
_cell.length_b   1.000
_cell.length_c   1.000
_cell.angle_alpha   90.00
_cell.angle_beta   90.00
_cell.angle_gamma   90.00
#
_symmetry.space_group_name_H-M   'P 1'
#
loop_
_entity.id
_entity.type
_entity.pdbx_description
1 polymer ?
#
loop_
_entity_poly.entity_id
_entity_poly.type
_entity_poly.pdbx_seq_one_letter_code
_entity_poly.pdbx_strand_id
1 'polypeptide(L)'
;MKKVFALTVMFIAGLSFSANAAEISNGQMAKCNNASSITLEAAKVANATTDKFGYTDNDRGSANLNVWKSSNYTTTFIALGPNDNNDSLNATDHGKTGLPQRGGMGAGKVTLISQPGFSRGDSIGDISGLVKITNTGAVPVTVICN
;
A
#
# COMPACT_ATOMS: atom_id res chain seq x y z
N MET A 1 -23.85 -32.83 -27.80
CA MET A 1 -24.18 -31.47 -27.33
C MET A 1 -23.93 -31.22 -25.83
N LYS A 2 -23.90 -32.24 -24.93
CA LYS A 2 -23.58 -32.02 -23.50
C LYS A 2 -22.13 -31.61 -23.19
N LYS A 3 -21.16 -32.02 -24.02
CA LYS A 3 -19.72 -31.80 -23.78
C LYS A 3 -19.24 -30.36 -24.06
N VAL A 4 -19.96 -29.62 -24.92
CA VAL A 4 -19.61 -28.23 -25.26
C VAL A 4 -20.08 -27.27 -24.16
N PHE A 5 -21.23 -27.54 -23.53
CA PHE A 5 -21.77 -26.72 -22.45
C PHE A 5 -20.89 -26.73 -21.19
N ALA A 6 -20.27 -27.86 -20.87
CA ALA A 6 -19.37 -27.97 -19.71
C ALA A 6 -18.11 -27.11 -19.87
N LEU A 7 -17.58 -27.00 -21.10
CA LEU A 7 -16.36 -26.24 -21.37
C LEU A 7 -16.60 -24.72 -21.24
N THR A 8 -17.78 -24.23 -21.64
CA THR A 8 -18.14 -22.81 -21.53
C THR A 8 -18.42 -22.40 -20.08
N VAL A 9 -19.04 -23.27 -19.28
CA VAL A 9 -19.24 -23.03 -17.83
C VAL A 9 -17.90 -23.02 -17.08
N MET A 10 -16.94 -23.86 -17.47
CA MET A 10 -15.60 -23.88 -16.86
C MET A 10 -14.77 -22.63 -17.20
N PHE A 11 -14.98 -22.05 -18.40
CA PHE A 11 -14.33 -20.80 -18.80
C PHE A 11 -14.93 -19.56 -18.11
N ILE A 12 -16.24 -19.56 -17.85
CA ILE A 12 -16.92 -18.49 -17.10
C ILE A 12 -16.64 -18.61 -15.59
N ALA A 13 -16.47 -19.82 -15.07
CA ALA A 13 -16.07 -20.06 -13.68
C ALA A 13 -14.59 -19.75 -13.40
N GLY A 14 -13.74 -19.70 -14.43
CA GLY A 14 -12.31 -19.38 -14.33
C GLY A 14 -11.96 -17.89 -14.35
N LEU A 15 -12.95 -16.99 -14.48
CA LEU A 15 -12.74 -15.53 -14.57
C LEU A 15 -12.81 -14.79 -13.22
N SER A 16 -13.13 -15.49 -12.15
CA SER A 16 -13.20 -14.91 -10.80
C SER A 16 -11.91 -15.19 -10.04
N PHE A 17 -11.32 -14.12 -9.48
CA PHE A 17 -10.05 -14.05 -8.73
C PHE A 17 -8.78 -13.94 -9.58
N SER A 18 -8.72 -12.95 -10.48
CA SER A 18 -7.41 -12.46 -10.91
C SER A 18 -6.79 -11.69 -9.74
N ALA A 19 -5.94 -12.38 -8.98
CA ALA A 19 -5.01 -11.71 -8.10
C ALA A 19 -4.05 -10.91 -8.99
N ASN A 20 -4.35 -9.63 -9.19
CA ASN A 20 -3.55 -8.77 -10.07
C ASN A 20 -2.51 -8.08 -9.20
N ALA A 21 -1.25 -8.46 -9.38
CA ALA A 21 -0.11 -7.68 -8.91
C ALA A 21 0.28 -6.70 -10.02
N ALA A 22 0.25 -5.41 -9.72
CA ALA A 22 0.66 -4.34 -10.64
C ALA A 22 1.61 -3.39 -9.94
N GLU A 23 2.73 -3.07 -10.58
CA GLU A 23 3.61 -2.01 -10.13
C GLU A 23 3.11 -0.67 -10.68
N ILE A 24 3.02 0.34 -9.82
CA ILE A 24 2.67 1.71 -10.18
C ILE A 24 3.81 2.67 -9.85
N SER A 25 4.33 3.34 -10.87
CA SER A 25 5.27 4.46 -10.76
C SER A 25 4.54 5.78 -10.52
N ASN A 26 5.28 6.87 -10.31
CA ASN A 26 4.71 8.21 -10.07
C ASN A 26 3.63 8.59 -11.10
N GLY A 27 2.46 8.99 -10.60
CA GLY A 27 1.31 9.40 -11.40
C GLY A 27 0.48 8.24 -11.96
N GLN A 28 0.96 6.99 -11.88
CA GLN A 28 0.22 5.83 -12.34
C GLN A 28 -0.81 5.35 -11.31
N MET A 29 -1.81 4.61 -11.81
CA MET A 29 -2.93 4.13 -11.01
C MET A 29 -3.18 2.63 -11.23
N ALA A 30 -3.42 1.93 -10.12
CA ALA A 30 -3.97 0.58 -10.09
C ALA A 30 -5.44 0.60 -9.65
N LYS A 31 -6.21 -0.41 -10.08
CA LYS A 31 -7.60 -0.58 -9.69
C LYS A 31 -7.82 -1.99 -9.15
N CYS A 32 -8.41 -2.10 -7.98
CA CYS A 32 -8.88 -3.35 -7.41
C CYS A 32 -10.41 -3.30 -7.33
N ASN A 33 -11.13 -4.32 -7.79
CA ASN A 33 -12.58 -4.36 -7.72
C ASN A 33 -13.05 -5.56 -6.92
N ASN A 34 -13.84 -5.30 -5.86
CA ASN A 34 -14.33 -6.30 -4.92
C ASN A 34 -13.22 -7.18 -4.33
N ALA A 35 -12.07 -6.58 -4.02
CA ALA A 35 -10.95 -7.28 -3.41
C ALA A 35 -11.27 -7.62 -1.94
N SER A 36 -10.95 -8.84 -1.53
CA SER A 36 -10.97 -9.28 -0.14
C SER A 36 -9.84 -8.63 0.66
N SER A 37 -8.69 -8.42 0.01
CA SER A 37 -7.54 -7.69 0.55
C SER A 37 -6.76 -6.97 -0.55
N ILE A 38 -6.09 -5.87 -0.19
CA ILE A 38 -5.19 -5.13 -1.08
C ILE A 38 -3.87 -4.91 -0.33
N THR A 39 -2.77 -5.44 -0.83
CA THR A 39 -1.44 -5.17 -0.28
C THR A 39 -0.74 -4.11 -1.10
N LEU A 40 -0.15 -3.13 -0.41
CA LEU A 40 0.63 -2.05 -0.97
C LEU A 40 2.04 -2.19 -0.41
N GLU A 41 3.03 -2.36 -1.28
CA GLU A 41 4.43 -2.56 -0.90
C GLU A 41 5.32 -1.58 -1.64
N ALA A 42 6.05 -0.75 -0.90
CA ALA A 42 6.99 0.19 -1.48
C ALA A 42 8.24 -0.53 -1.99
N ALA A 43 8.72 -0.17 -3.18
CA ALA A 43 10.01 -0.62 -3.66
C ALA A 43 11.11 -0.15 -2.69
N LYS A 44 12.06 -1.04 -2.38
CA LYS A 44 13.20 -0.71 -1.52
C LYS A 44 14.26 0.04 -2.33
N VAL A 45 14.13 1.36 -2.37
CA VAL A 45 15.06 2.28 -3.05
C VAL A 45 15.92 2.98 -2.00
N ALA A 46 17.23 3.12 -2.24
CA ALA A 46 18.11 3.85 -1.32
C ALA A 46 17.76 5.35 -1.32
N ASN A 47 17.89 6.01 -0.17
CA ASN A 47 17.74 7.48 -0.09
C ASN A 47 18.76 8.16 -1.03
N ALA A 48 18.27 9.07 -1.88
CA ALA A 48 19.10 9.89 -2.72
C ALA A 48 18.94 11.37 -2.32
N THR A 49 20.05 11.96 -1.85
CA THR A 49 20.15 13.36 -1.44
C THR A 49 20.83 14.16 -2.54
N THR A 50 20.21 15.26 -2.98
CA THR A 50 20.71 16.04 -4.12
C THR A 50 21.28 17.40 -3.74
N ASP A 51 21.13 17.82 -2.48
CA ASP A 51 21.66 19.10 -2.01
C ASP A 51 22.43 19.01 -0.68
N LYS A 52 23.09 20.13 -0.34
CA LYS A 52 23.83 20.30 0.92
C LYS A 52 22.93 20.36 2.16
N PHE A 53 21.64 20.62 1.99
CA PHE A 53 20.66 20.80 3.07
C PHE A 53 19.85 19.52 3.37
N GLY A 54 20.13 18.42 2.66
CA GLY A 54 19.48 17.13 2.85
C GLY A 54 18.14 17.00 2.12
N TYR A 55 17.90 17.80 1.09
CA TYR A 55 16.76 17.60 0.19
C TYR A 55 16.94 16.31 -0.60
N THR A 56 15.86 15.56 -0.76
CA THR A 56 15.86 14.29 -1.49
C THR A 56 15.08 14.41 -2.79
N ASP A 57 15.56 13.75 -3.84
CA ASP A 57 14.87 13.67 -5.14
C ASP A 57 13.89 12.48 -5.21
N ASN A 58 13.97 11.57 -4.24
CA ASN A 58 13.23 10.31 -4.23
C ASN A 58 12.42 10.07 -2.95
N ASP A 59 11.95 11.14 -2.29
CA ASP A 59 11.16 11.05 -1.06
C ASP A 59 11.85 10.23 0.05
N ARG A 60 13.19 10.26 0.11
CA ARG A 60 14.00 9.44 1.06
C ARG A 60 13.85 7.92 0.83
N GLY A 61 13.38 7.51 -0.33
CA GLY A 61 13.01 6.12 -0.63
C GLY A 61 11.68 5.69 0.01
N SER A 62 10.82 6.66 0.36
CA SER A 62 9.46 6.42 0.85
C SER A 62 8.43 6.55 -0.28
N ALA A 63 7.35 5.76 -0.22
CA ALA A 63 6.25 5.81 -1.18
C ALA A 63 5.07 6.61 -0.62
N ASN A 64 4.37 7.32 -1.50
CA ASN A 64 3.20 8.13 -1.17
C ASN A 64 2.03 7.76 -2.10
N LEU A 65 0.87 7.45 -1.53
CA LEU A 65 -0.26 6.88 -2.25
C LEU A 65 -1.57 7.61 -1.89
N ASN A 66 -2.41 7.82 -2.89
CA ASN A 66 -3.81 8.18 -2.73
C ASN A 66 -4.69 6.94 -2.96
N VAL A 67 -5.43 6.53 -1.94
CA VAL A 67 -6.36 5.39 -2.01
C VAL A 67 -7.79 5.88 -1.94
N TRP A 68 -8.47 5.92 -3.10
CA TRP A 68 -9.88 6.24 -3.20
C TRP A 68 -10.74 4.97 -3.19
N LYS A 69 -11.80 4.96 -2.39
CA LYS A 69 -12.71 3.82 -2.22
C LYS A 69 -14.13 4.21 -2.60
N SER A 70 -14.81 3.36 -3.39
CA SER A 70 -16.21 3.61 -3.77
C SER A 70 -17.22 3.27 -2.68
N SER A 71 -16.89 2.34 -1.76
CA SER A 71 -17.75 1.90 -0.65
C SER A 71 -18.28 3.06 0.19
N ASN A 72 -17.45 4.07 0.39
CA ASN A 72 -17.71 5.20 1.29
C ASN A 72 -17.33 6.57 0.68
N TYR A 73 -16.91 6.60 -0.58
CA TYR A 73 -16.44 7.80 -1.29
C TYR A 73 -15.32 8.57 -0.58
N THR A 74 -14.44 7.86 0.16
CA THR A 74 -13.30 8.47 0.85
C THR A 74 -12.00 8.30 0.09
N THR A 75 -11.10 9.27 0.25
CA THR A 75 -9.70 9.18 -0.15
C THR A 75 -8.83 9.14 1.10
N THR A 76 -8.00 8.11 1.22
CA THR A 76 -7.02 7.98 2.30
C THR A 76 -5.62 8.09 1.72
N PHE A 77 -4.81 8.95 2.33
CA PHE A 77 -3.40 9.09 2.00
C PHE A 77 -2.60 8.05 2.79
N ILE A 78 -1.72 7.32 2.12
CA ILE A 78 -0.84 6.32 2.75
C ILE A 78 0.61 6.67 2.41
N ALA A 79 1.44 6.77 3.43
CA ALA A 79 2.88 6.88 3.30
C ALA A 79 3.53 5.57 3.79
N LEU A 80 4.44 5.01 3.01
CA LEU A 80 5.22 3.83 3.34
C LEU A 80 6.70 4.22 3.34
N GLY A 81 7.33 4.20 4.52
CA GLY A 81 8.71 4.66 4.71
C GLY A 81 9.63 3.54 5.17
N PRO A 82 10.02 2.59 4.30
CA PRO A 82 10.89 1.49 4.68
C PRO A 82 12.29 1.94 5.13
N ASN A 83 12.71 3.15 4.78
CA ASN A 83 13.98 3.76 5.17
C ASN A 83 13.84 4.79 6.30
N ASP A 84 12.60 5.12 6.70
CA ASP A 84 12.39 6.09 7.76
C ASP A 84 12.58 5.42 9.11
N ASN A 85 13.38 6.05 9.97
CA ASN A 85 13.62 5.59 11.33
C ASN A 85 13.35 6.74 12.30
N ASN A 86 12.48 6.51 13.29
CA ASN A 86 12.23 7.43 14.38
C ASN A 86 12.73 6.89 15.73
N ASP A 87 13.62 5.91 15.71
CA ASP A 87 14.33 5.43 16.88
C ASP A 87 15.01 6.59 17.60
N SER A 88 14.85 6.61 18.92
CA SER A 88 15.59 7.48 19.83
C SER A 88 17.08 7.36 19.57
N LEU A 89 17.78 8.50 19.60
CA LEU A 89 19.22 8.62 19.40
C LEU A 89 20.02 7.99 20.57
N ASN A 90 19.87 6.69 20.81
CA ASN A 90 20.60 5.93 21.82
C ASN A 90 21.98 5.50 21.34
N ALA A 91 22.51 6.21 20.33
CA ALA A 91 23.61 5.78 19.48
C ALA A 91 24.85 5.42 20.31
N THR A 92 25.70 6.39 20.65
CA THR A 92 26.97 6.14 21.36
C THR A 92 26.80 6.07 22.87
N ASP A 93 25.71 6.62 23.41
CA ASP A 93 25.47 6.67 24.84
C ASP A 93 24.82 5.39 25.38
N HIS A 94 24.33 4.48 24.52
CA HIS A 94 23.62 3.26 24.88
C HIS A 94 22.48 3.50 25.90
N GLY A 95 21.80 4.65 25.84
CA GLY A 95 20.72 4.99 26.78
C GLY A 95 21.20 5.45 28.17
N LYS A 96 22.49 5.80 28.32
CA LYS A 96 23.04 6.35 29.58
C LYS A 96 22.40 7.67 30.01
N THR A 97 21.74 8.38 29.11
CA THR A 97 20.92 9.57 29.42
C THR A 97 19.58 9.21 30.10
N GLY A 98 19.31 7.93 30.37
CA GLY A 98 18.13 7.45 31.06
C GLY A 98 16.87 7.38 30.19
N LEU A 99 17.00 7.69 28.90
CA LEU A 99 15.93 7.52 27.93
C LEU A 99 15.98 6.09 27.37
N PRO A 100 14.93 5.28 27.54
CA PRO A 100 14.87 3.95 26.92
C PRO A 100 14.76 4.08 25.39
N GLN A 101 15.12 3.02 24.66
CA GLN A 101 14.88 2.97 23.21
C GLN A 101 13.39 3.11 22.91
N ARG A 102 13.04 4.08 22.05
CA ARG A 102 11.68 4.36 21.61
C ARG A 102 11.67 4.58 20.10
N GLY A 103 10.60 4.20 19.44
CA GLY A 103 10.48 4.32 17.98
C GLY A 103 10.80 3.01 17.27
N GLY A 104 10.98 3.11 15.96
CA GLY A 104 11.39 2.01 15.09
C GLY A 104 11.41 2.41 13.62
N MET A 105 11.64 1.42 12.78
CA MET A 105 11.54 1.58 11.34
C MET A 105 10.09 1.80 10.90
N GLY A 106 9.91 2.64 9.89
CA GLY A 106 8.64 2.83 9.20
C GLY A 106 8.20 1.57 8.45
N ALA A 107 6.89 1.45 8.23
CA ALA A 107 6.34 0.33 7.48
C ALA A 107 6.64 0.47 5.97
N GLY A 108 7.25 -0.55 5.38
CA GLY A 108 7.42 -0.67 3.93
C GLY A 108 6.21 -1.27 3.20
N LYS A 109 5.25 -1.80 3.96
CA LYS A 109 4.08 -2.52 3.44
C LYS A 109 2.86 -2.33 4.32
N VAL A 110 1.68 -2.26 3.72
CA VAL A 110 0.39 -2.33 4.42
C VAL A 110 -0.58 -3.23 3.65
N THR A 111 -1.43 -3.95 4.37
CA THR A 111 -2.52 -4.73 3.79
C THR A 111 -3.85 -4.15 4.25
N LEU A 112 -4.66 -3.68 3.31
CA LEU A 112 -6.03 -3.26 3.50
C LEU A 112 -6.93 -4.49 3.40
N ILE A 113 -7.96 -4.57 4.24
CA ILE A 113 -8.86 -5.72 4.30
C ILE A 113 -10.31 -5.27 4.13
N SER A 114 -11.10 -6.05 3.40
CA SER A 114 -12.54 -5.81 3.28
C SER A 114 -13.21 -5.99 4.64
N GLN A 115 -14.21 -5.17 4.93
CA GLN A 115 -14.97 -5.27 6.18
C GLN A 115 -16.40 -5.74 5.89
N PRO A 116 -16.88 -6.81 6.56
CA PRO A 116 -18.19 -7.39 6.27
C PRO A 116 -19.37 -6.55 6.79
N GLY A 117 -19.13 -5.49 7.58
CA GLY A 117 -20.19 -4.67 8.15
C GLY A 117 -19.77 -3.21 8.33
N PHE A 118 -20.70 -2.30 8.05
CA PHE A 118 -20.58 -0.88 8.39
C PHE A 118 -20.74 -0.72 9.91
N SER A 119 -19.63 -0.62 10.64
CA SER A 119 -19.66 -0.29 12.07
C SER A 119 -19.53 1.21 12.25
N ARG A 120 -20.62 1.88 12.66
CA ARG A 120 -20.73 3.24 13.23
C ARG A 120 -19.53 4.22 13.04
N GLY A 121 -19.07 4.41 11.80
CA GLY A 121 -18.03 5.39 11.46
C GLY A 121 -16.58 4.87 11.32
N ASP A 122 -16.31 3.57 11.46
CA ASP A 122 -14.96 3.00 11.24
C ASP A 122 -14.67 2.64 9.77
N SER A 123 -15.67 2.83 8.90
CA SER A 123 -15.70 2.31 7.53
C SER A 123 -14.67 2.93 6.60
N ILE A 124 -13.80 3.82 7.09
CA ILE A 124 -12.62 4.33 6.38
C ILE A 124 -11.75 3.15 5.89
N GLY A 125 -11.76 2.01 6.57
CA GLY A 125 -11.03 0.81 6.16
C GLY A 125 -11.68 -0.01 5.04
N ASP A 126 -12.98 0.19 4.74
CA ASP A 126 -13.70 -0.72 3.86
C ASP A 126 -13.29 -0.58 2.39
N ILE A 127 -12.71 -1.66 1.85
CA ILE A 127 -12.31 -1.80 0.44
C ILE A 127 -13.32 -2.59 -0.40
N SER A 128 -14.53 -2.84 0.12
CA SER A 128 -15.61 -3.41 -0.69
C SER A 128 -15.90 -2.52 -1.91
N GLY A 129 -16.12 -3.12 -3.09
CA GLY A 129 -16.29 -2.37 -4.34
C GLY A 129 -14.97 -1.95 -5.02
N LEU A 130 -15.02 -0.82 -5.73
CA LEU A 130 -13.88 -0.32 -6.51
C LEU A 130 -12.94 0.51 -5.64
N VAL A 131 -11.68 0.12 -5.62
CA VAL A 131 -10.57 0.88 -5.04
C VAL A 131 -9.65 1.34 -6.16
N LYS A 132 -9.32 2.63 -6.16
CA LYS A 132 -8.33 3.25 -7.05
C LYS A 132 -7.12 3.67 -6.21
N ILE A 133 -5.96 3.12 -6.53
CA ILE A 133 -4.69 3.43 -5.87
C ILE A 133 -3.85 4.22 -6.85
N THR A 134 -3.49 5.45 -6.50
CA THR A 134 -2.63 6.31 -7.32
C THR A 134 -1.33 6.56 -6.57
N ASN A 135 -0.19 6.34 -7.23
CA ASN A 135 1.09 6.70 -6.68
C ASN A 135 1.34 8.20 -6.93
N THR A 136 1.56 8.94 -5.85
CA THR A 136 1.87 10.37 -5.89
C THR A 136 3.32 10.67 -5.50
N GLY A 137 4.08 9.66 -5.09
CA GLY A 137 5.49 9.76 -4.74
C GLY A 137 6.43 9.30 -5.87
N ALA A 138 7.72 9.50 -5.67
CA ALA A 138 8.75 9.09 -6.62
C ALA A 138 9.01 7.58 -6.63
N VAL A 139 8.76 6.90 -5.51
CA VAL A 139 9.09 5.48 -5.32
C VAL A 139 7.99 4.58 -5.87
N PRO A 140 8.31 3.60 -6.74
CA PRO A 140 7.34 2.63 -7.24
C PRO A 140 6.69 1.80 -6.12
N VAL A 141 5.43 1.43 -6.33
CA VAL A 141 4.66 0.60 -5.38
C VAL A 141 4.08 -0.60 -6.09
N THR A 142 4.29 -1.78 -5.50
CA THR A 142 3.59 -3.01 -5.90
C THR A 142 2.23 -3.05 -5.22
N VAL A 143 1.17 -3.13 -6.03
CA VAL A 143 -0.22 -3.28 -5.59
C VAL A 143 -0.67 -4.70 -5.88
N ILE A 144 -1.09 -5.44 -4.86
CA ILE A 144 -1.59 -6.80 -4.98
C ILE A 144 -3.05 -6.83 -4.54
N CYS A 145 -3.98 -7.02 -5.46
CA CYS A 145 -5.40 -7.22 -5.15
C CYS A 145 -5.69 -8.72 -5.02
N ASN A 146 -6.34 -9.18 -3.95
CA ASN A 146 -6.79 -10.59 -3.80
C ASN A 146 -8.31 -10.69 -3.67
#